data_AF-A0A381V0X2-F1
#
_entry.id   AF-A0A381V0X2-F1
#
_cell.length_a   1.000
_cell.length_b   1.000
_cell.length_c   1.000
_cell.angle_alpha   90.00
_cell.angle_beta   90.00
_cell.angle_gamma   90.00
#
_symmetry.space_group_name_H-M   'P 1'
#
loop_
_entity.id
_entity.type
_entity.pdbx_description
1 polymer ?
#
loop_
_entity_poly.entity_id
_entity_poly.type
_entity_poly.pdbx_seq_one_letter_code
_entity_poly.pdbx_strand_id
1 'polypeptide(L)'
;ETKAKNGSEVLLETVDAQHPVLASWRFGLGRVTTLCTEPVGAGTRPWRDWPDYGKMLARIMERSAADTRDPFHYEITFDGGEVLLHAKRQRPRTGAKRGALPLAKLYRDNDASKPPTNDKNASGDELSFVAKSPNHFLAIGPAPPVGTTWKIMTSASTTSGRWEPLVASSPQVDEQRVDPQRGINLPILSESTGGQVLAFNGNWSVATVKTGGRHMLSLASWLFAAALAFFLVEIVWRRRPAKQIKTPNHTSPVTQ
;
A
#
# COMPACT_ATOMS: atom_id res chain seq x y z
N GLU A 1 7.58 -32.33 -17.55
CA GLU A 1 7.51 -33.05 -16.26
C GLU A 1 7.44 -32.02 -15.13
N THR A 2 6.51 -32.15 -14.19
CA THR A 2 6.25 -31.16 -13.14
C THR A 2 7.02 -31.52 -11.87
N LYS A 3 7.80 -30.58 -11.31
CA LYS A 3 8.59 -30.79 -10.09
C LYS A 3 8.20 -29.77 -9.03
N ALA A 4 8.15 -30.21 -7.77
CA ALA A 4 7.88 -29.33 -6.64
C ALA A 4 9.09 -28.41 -6.37
N LYS A 5 8.83 -27.18 -5.91
CA LYS A 5 9.89 -26.25 -5.53
C LYS A 5 10.50 -26.68 -4.19
N ASN A 6 11.81 -26.55 -4.01
CA ASN A 6 12.43 -26.79 -2.71
C ASN A 6 11.79 -25.91 -1.62
N GLY A 7 11.32 -26.55 -0.54
CA GLY A 7 10.61 -25.90 0.57
C GLY A 7 9.11 -25.70 0.34
N SER A 8 8.53 -26.24 -0.74
CA SER A 8 7.07 -26.29 -0.90
C SER A 8 6.46 -27.47 -0.15
N GLU A 9 5.29 -27.26 0.45
CA GLU A 9 4.43 -28.30 0.97
C GLU A 9 3.59 -28.88 -0.19
N VAL A 10 3.77 -30.16 -0.49
CA VAL A 10 2.95 -30.88 -1.48
C VAL A 10 1.75 -31.47 -0.75
N LEU A 11 0.54 -31.12 -1.21
CA LEU A 11 -0.73 -31.51 -0.58
C LEU A 11 -1.45 -32.61 -1.38
N LEU A 12 -1.27 -32.64 -2.70
CA LEU A 12 -1.78 -33.68 -3.58
C LEU A 12 -0.71 -34.03 -4.62
N GLU A 13 -0.58 -35.31 -4.91
CA GLU A 13 0.31 -35.87 -5.93
C GLU A 13 -0.38 -36.99 -6.71
N THR A 14 0.09 -37.27 -7.91
CA THR A 14 -0.39 -38.41 -8.72
C THR A 14 0.16 -39.72 -8.15
N VAL A 15 -0.65 -40.77 -8.11
CA VAL A 15 -0.25 -42.07 -7.54
C VAL A 15 0.94 -42.70 -8.30
N ASP A 16 0.89 -42.71 -9.63
CA ASP A 16 1.87 -43.47 -10.43
C ASP A 16 3.23 -42.75 -10.55
N ALA A 17 3.19 -41.47 -10.93
CA ALA A 17 4.40 -40.69 -11.25
C ALA A 17 4.84 -39.71 -10.14
N GLN A 18 4.11 -39.67 -9.01
CA GLN A 18 4.35 -38.75 -7.89
C GLN A 18 4.52 -37.28 -8.31
N HIS A 19 3.85 -36.87 -9.39
CA HIS A 19 3.86 -35.49 -9.84
C HIS A 19 2.98 -34.64 -8.91
N PRO A 20 3.46 -33.48 -8.44
CA PRO A 20 2.68 -32.62 -7.57
C PRO A 20 1.50 -32.05 -8.35
N VAL A 21 0.29 -32.28 -7.82
CA VAL A 21 -0.98 -31.76 -8.36
C VAL A 21 -1.41 -30.52 -7.60
N LEU A 22 -1.17 -30.47 -6.28
CA LEU A 22 -1.43 -29.31 -5.44
C LEU A 22 -0.21 -29.08 -4.54
N ALA A 23 0.40 -27.90 -4.64
CA ALA A 23 1.53 -27.51 -3.81
C ALA A 23 1.35 -26.09 -3.30
N SER A 24 1.90 -25.80 -2.11
CA SER A 24 1.85 -24.49 -1.50
C SER A 24 3.22 -24.11 -0.92
N TRP A 25 3.64 -22.86 -1.11
CA TRP A 25 4.86 -22.33 -0.51
C TRP A 25 4.71 -20.84 -0.20
N ARG A 26 5.75 -20.25 0.37
CA ARG A 26 5.79 -18.82 0.70
C ARG A 26 6.69 -18.05 -0.26
N PHE A 27 6.25 -16.85 -0.63
CA PHE A 27 7.07 -15.87 -1.31
C PHE A 27 6.88 -14.51 -0.62
N GLY A 28 7.88 -14.10 0.15
CA GLY A 28 7.79 -12.94 1.04
C GLY A 28 6.67 -13.09 2.09
N LEU A 29 5.78 -12.09 2.15
CA LEU A 29 4.61 -12.09 3.03
C LEU A 29 3.44 -12.94 2.49
N GLY A 30 3.45 -13.24 1.19
CA GLY A 30 2.38 -13.96 0.52
C GLY A 30 2.52 -15.47 0.58
N ARG A 31 1.38 -16.13 0.39
CA ARG A 31 1.28 -17.57 0.15
C ARG A 31 0.99 -17.79 -1.32
N VAL A 32 1.75 -18.70 -1.92
CA VAL A 32 1.53 -19.14 -3.29
C VAL A 32 1.03 -20.58 -3.22
N THR A 33 -0.12 -20.83 -3.82
CA THR A 33 -0.69 -22.17 -3.94
C THR A 33 -0.95 -22.43 -5.41
N THR A 34 -0.42 -23.54 -5.91
CA THR A 34 -0.56 -23.96 -7.29
C THR A 34 -1.34 -25.24 -7.38
N LEU A 35 -2.40 -25.22 -8.18
CA LEU A 35 -3.10 -26.40 -8.66
C LEU A 35 -2.62 -26.65 -10.09
N CYS A 36 -1.91 -27.75 -10.33
CA CYS A 36 -1.31 -28.10 -11.63
C CYS A 36 -2.32 -28.73 -12.61
N THR A 37 -3.60 -28.47 -12.40
CA THR A 37 -4.70 -28.82 -13.30
C THR A 37 -5.69 -27.67 -13.35
N GLU A 38 -6.49 -27.62 -14.40
CA GLU A 38 -7.51 -26.59 -14.56
C GLU A 38 -8.65 -26.79 -13.52
N PRO A 39 -9.13 -25.72 -12.86
CA PRO A 39 -10.21 -25.85 -11.86
C PRO A 39 -11.54 -26.30 -12.47
N VAL A 40 -11.72 -26.10 -13.78
CA VAL A 40 -12.84 -26.63 -14.56
C VAL A 40 -12.33 -26.97 -15.96
N GLY A 41 -12.40 -28.24 -16.36
CA GLY A 41 -12.10 -28.65 -17.74
C GLY A 41 -11.86 -30.15 -17.90
N ALA A 42 -11.12 -30.54 -18.93
CA ALA A 42 -10.75 -31.92 -19.23
C ALA A 42 -9.95 -32.59 -18.10
N GLY A 43 -8.97 -31.89 -17.51
CA GLY A 43 -8.10 -32.41 -16.45
C GLY A 43 -8.82 -32.65 -15.12
N THR A 44 -10.00 -32.04 -14.93
CA THR A 44 -10.84 -32.18 -13.72
C THR A 44 -12.21 -32.75 -14.03
N ARG A 45 -12.43 -33.25 -15.25
CA ARG A 45 -13.68 -33.91 -15.67
C ARG A 45 -14.07 -35.06 -14.73
N PRO A 46 -13.16 -35.94 -14.27
CA PRO A 46 -13.51 -36.99 -13.31
C PRO A 46 -13.91 -36.46 -11.93
N TRP A 47 -13.51 -35.23 -11.58
CA TRP A 47 -13.80 -34.62 -10.27
C TRP A 47 -15.13 -33.87 -10.26
N ARG A 48 -15.79 -33.72 -11.43
CA ARG A 48 -17.07 -33.00 -11.54
C ARG A 48 -18.16 -33.63 -10.68
N ASP A 49 -18.18 -34.95 -10.61
CA ASP A 49 -19.19 -35.70 -9.86
C ASP A 49 -18.77 -35.93 -8.39
N TRP A 50 -17.59 -35.44 -7.98
CA TRP A 50 -17.13 -35.51 -6.60
C TRP A 50 -17.86 -34.46 -5.75
N PRO A 51 -18.74 -34.87 -4.80
CA PRO A 51 -19.62 -33.92 -4.09
C PRO A 51 -18.87 -32.85 -3.28
N ASP A 52 -17.64 -33.14 -2.86
CA ASP A 52 -16.82 -32.23 -2.06
C ASP A 52 -15.80 -31.44 -2.90
N TYR A 53 -15.78 -31.58 -4.23
CA TYR A 53 -14.82 -30.87 -5.07
C TYR A 53 -14.91 -29.35 -4.90
N GLY A 54 -16.13 -28.80 -4.93
CA GLY A 54 -16.35 -27.37 -4.68
C GLY A 54 -15.91 -26.92 -3.29
N LYS A 55 -16.13 -27.75 -2.26
CA LYS A 55 -15.68 -27.47 -0.89
C LYS A 55 -14.16 -27.52 -0.78
N MET A 56 -13.51 -28.46 -1.46
CA MET A 56 -12.06 -28.54 -1.53
C MET A 56 -11.48 -27.28 -2.19
N LEU A 57 -11.99 -26.87 -3.35
CA LEU A 57 -11.56 -25.63 -4.01
C LEU A 57 -11.78 -24.40 -3.12
N ALA A 58 -12.94 -24.29 -2.48
CA ALA A 58 -13.22 -23.22 -1.53
C ALA A 58 -12.20 -23.18 -0.38
N ARG A 59 -11.86 -24.34 0.19
CA ARG A 59 -10.83 -24.46 1.23
C ARG A 59 -9.44 -24.11 0.72
N ILE A 60 -9.08 -24.48 -0.50
CA ILE A 60 -7.80 -24.11 -1.11
C ILE A 60 -7.72 -22.60 -1.27
N MET A 61 -8.76 -21.97 -1.81
CA MET A 61 -8.82 -20.50 -1.97
C MET A 61 -8.80 -19.78 -0.62
N GLU A 62 -9.62 -20.22 0.34
CA GLU A 62 -9.64 -19.69 1.69
C GLU A 62 -8.27 -19.80 2.34
N ARG A 63 -7.62 -20.97 2.26
CA ARG A 63 -6.29 -21.19 2.82
C ARG A 63 -5.21 -20.41 2.08
N SER A 64 -5.40 -20.09 0.81
CA SER A 64 -4.46 -19.26 0.02
C SER A 64 -4.58 -17.78 0.38
N ALA A 65 -5.82 -17.30 0.59
CA ALA A 65 -6.11 -15.91 0.95
C ALA A 65 -5.99 -15.62 2.45
N ALA A 66 -6.06 -16.66 3.30
CA ALA A 66 -6.05 -16.49 4.74
C ALA A 66 -4.74 -15.85 5.22
N ASP A 67 -4.86 -14.95 6.20
CA ASP A 67 -3.72 -14.55 7.02
C ASP A 67 -3.24 -15.78 7.79
N THR A 68 -1.96 -16.10 7.72
CA THR A 68 -1.41 -17.29 8.41
C THR A 68 -1.09 -17.06 9.88
N ARG A 69 -1.26 -15.82 10.35
CA ARG A 69 -0.99 -15.39 11.72
C ARG A 69 -2.07 -15.90 12.72
N ASP A 70 -2.48 -17.16 12.64
CA ASP A 70 -3.45 -17.75 13.59
C ASP A 70 -2.85 -17.78 15.02
N PRO A 71 -3.57 -17.37 16.07
CA PRO A 71 -4.96 -16.91 16.13
C PRO A 71 -5.15 -15.39 16.14
N PHE A 72 -4.14 -14.61 15.79
CA PHE A 72 -4.16 -13.16 15.91
C PHE A 72 -3.99 -12.46 14.57
N HIS A 73 -4.99 -11.68 14.19
CA HIS A 73 -4.81 -10.71 13.14
C HIS A 73 -4.09 -9.48 13.69
N TYR A 74 -2.95 -9.17 13.10
CA TYR A 74 -2.13 -8.03 13.47
C TYR A 74 -2.37 -6.87 12.51
N GLU A 75 -2.65 -5.70 13.07
CA GLU A 75 -2.87 -4.45 12.35
C GLU A 75 -1.93 -3.39 12.95
N ILE A 76 -1.28 -2.62 12.09
CA ILE A 76 -0.39 -1.53 12.49
C ILE A 76 -1.10 -0.22 12.19
N THR A 77 -1.16 0.65 13.19
CA THR A 77 -1.55 2.04 13.03
C THR A 77 -0.47 2.94 13.61
N PHE A 78 -0.42 4.18 13.15
CA PHE A 78 0.51 5.18 13.65
C PHE A 78 -0.27 6.29 14.32
N ASP A 79 0.14 6.67 15.53
CA ASP A 79 -0.47 7.75 16.29
C ASP A 79 0.62 8.54 17.01
N GLY A 80 0.67 9.86 16.82
CA GLY A 80 1.56 10.75 17.58
C GLY A 80 3.07 10.43 17.56
N GLY A 81 3.58 9.71 16.56
CA GLY A 81 4.99 9.26 16.53
C GLY A 81 5.24 7.90 17.19
N GLU A 82 4.18 7.20 17.56
CA GLU A 82 4.20 5.83 18.04
C GLU A 82 3.62 4.87 16.99
N VAL A 83 4.10 3.63 17.02
CA VAL A 83 3.49 2.49 16.34
C VAL A 83 2.58 1.79 17.32
N LEU A 84 1.31 1.70 16.95
CA LEU A 84 0.29 0.93 17.63
C LEU A 84 0.12 -0.40 16.90
N LEU A 85 0.51 -1.48 17.56
CA LEU A 85 0.34 -2.84 17.05
C LEU A 85 -0.89 -3.47 17.70
N HIS A 86 -1.97 -3.55 16.94
CA HIS A 86 -3.21 -4.18 17.36
C HIS A 86 -3.15 -5.68 17.06
N ALA A 87 -3.34 -6.52 18.07
CA ALA A 87 -3.53 -7.95 17.89
C ALA A 87 -4.99 -8.32 18.24
N LYS A 88 -5.77 -8.64 17.21
CA LYS A 88 -7.18 -9.04 17.34
C LYS A 88 -7.29 -10.56 17.22
N ARG A 89 -7.79 -11.21 18.28
CA ARG A 89 -8.00 -12.66 18.27
C ARG A 89 -9.12 -13.02 17.29
N GLN A 90 -8.79 -13.85 16.32
CA GLN A 90 -9.75 -14.46 15.42
C GLN A 90 -10.21 -15.81 15.97
N ARG A 91 -11.34 -16.33 15.46
CA ARG A 91 -11.72 -17.71 15.76
C ARG A 91 -10.59 -18.63 15.28
N PRO A 92 -9.99 -19.45 16.16
CA PRO A 92 -8.87 -20.31 15.78
C PRO A 92 -9.27 -21.19 14.60
N ARG A 93 -8.54 -21.13 13.48
CA ARG A 93 -8.78 -22.01 12.33
C ARG A 93 -8.08 -23.35 12.50
N THR A 94 -6.93 -23.34 13.17
CA THR A 94 -6.20 -24.53 13.62
C THR A 94 -6.27 -24.61 15.14
N GLY A 95 -5.88 -25.76 15.74
CA GLY A 95 -6.02 -26.07 17.17
C GLY A 95 -5.27 -25.17 18.17
N ALA A 96 -5.06 -23.88 17.84
CA ALA A 96 -4.57 -22.87 18.75
C ALA A 96 -5.46 -22.78 20.00
N LYS A 97 -4.82 -22.89 21.17
CA LYS A 97 -5.51 -22.92 22.46
C LYS A 97 -6.20 -21.57 22.71
N ARG A 98 -7.41 -21.59 23.27
CA ARG A 98 -8.19 -20.38 23.60
C ARG A 98 -7.43 -19.36 24.47
N GLY A 99 -6.41 -19.80 25.22
CA GLY A 99 -5.57 -18.96 26.08
C GLY A 99 -4.27 -18.44 25.45
N ALA A 100 -4.04 -18.59 24.14
CA ALA A 100 -2.83 -18.07 23.49
C ALA A 100 -2.71 -16.55 23.69
N LEU A 101 -1.51 -16.03 23.91
CA LEU A 101 -1.22 -14.59 23.98
C LEU A 101 -0.45 -14.15 22.73
N PRO A 102 -0.62 -12.91 22.25
CA PRO A 102 0.15 -12.40 21.13
C PRO A 102 1.59 -12.10 21.58
N LEU A 103 2.54 -12.37 20.69
CA LEU A 103 3.97 -12.07 20.87
C LEU A 103 4.46 -11.30 19.65
N ALA A 104 5.31 -10.30 19.86
CA ALA A 104 5.94 -9.57 18.78
C ALA A 104 7.37 -9.17 19.15
N LYS A 105 8.26 -9.19 18.15
CA LYS A 105 9.64 -8.74 18.25
C LYS A 105 9.92 -7.73 17.14
N LEU A 106 10.50 -6.60 17.49
CA LEU A 106 10.88 -5.56 16.56
C LEU A 106 12.32 -5.78 16.06
N TYR A 107 12.49 -5.75 14.73
CA TYR A 107 13.78 -5.77 14.05
C TYR A 107 13.99 -4.44 13.32
N ARG A 108 15.05 -3.72 13.72
CA ARG A 108 15.49 -2.48 13.07
C ARG A 108 16.39 -2.83 11.89
N ASP A 109 16.25 -2.09 10.79
CA ASP A 109 16.89 -2.38 9.48
C ASP A 109 18.43 -2.21 9.47
N ASN A 110 19.02 -1.83 10.61
CA ASN A 110 20.48 -1.71 10.78
C ASN A 110 21.20 -3.07 10.63
N ASP A 111 20.45 -4.18 10.57
CA ASP A 111 20.94 -5.55 10.41
C ASP A 111 20.52 -6.15 9.04
N ALA A 112 20.39 -5.30 8.01
CA ALA A 112 19.96 -5.67 6.65
C ALA A 112 20.78 -6.80 5.99
N SER A 113 21.96 -7.13 6.54
CA SER A 113 22.82 -8.24 6.13
C SER A 113 22.34 -9.63 6.54
N LYS A 114 21.37 -9.75 7.46
CA LYS A 114 20.77 -11.04 7.81
C LYS A 114 19.27 -11.04 7.52
N PRO A 115 18.75 -11.93 6.66
CA PRO A 115 17.31 -12.15 6.62
C PRO A 115 16.84 -12.53 8.03
N PRO A 116 15.66 -12.05 8.48
CA PRO A 116 15.08 -12.50 9.74
C PRO A 116 14.92 -14.01 9.64
N THR A 117 15.82 -14.74 10.29
CA THR A 117 15.73 -16.19 10.40
C THR A 117 14.52 -16.48 11.30
N ASN A 118 13.81 -17.58 11.06
CA ASN A 118 12.82 -18.13 12.00
C ASN A 118 13.46 -18.63 13.30
N ASP A 119 14.67 -18.16 13.59
CA ASP A 119 15.47 -18.59 14.71
C ASP A 119 14.90 -17.97 15.97
N LYS A 120 14.50 -18.81 16.92
CA LYS A 120 13.87 -18.38 18.18
C LYS A 120 14.78 -17.42 18.98
N ASN A 121 16.08 -17.48 18.69
CA ASN A 121 17.16 -16.73 19.32
C ASN A 121 17.51 -15.42 18.61
N ALA A 122 16.81 -15.05 17.53
CA ALA A 122 17.07 -13.78 16.87
C ALA A 122 16.74 -12.60 17.82
N SER A 123 17.74 -11.71 17.97
CA SER A 123 17.79 -10.60 18.93
C SER A 123 16.98 -9.41 18.44
N GLY A 124 15.65 -9.49 18.53
CA GLY A 124 14.74 -8.35 18.36
C GLY A 124 14.26 -7.81 19.69
N ASP A 125 13.97 -6.51 19.76
CA ASP A 125 13.37 -5.88 20.94
C ASP A 125 11.95 -6.42 21.11
N GLU A 126 11.63 -7.05 22.25
CA GLU A 126 10.31 -7.63 22.49
C GLU A 126 9.27 -6.52 22.71
N LEU A 127 8.14 -6.62 22.01
CA LEU A 127 7.00 -5.71 22.15
C LEU A 127 5.98 -6.34 23.10
N SER A 128 5.82 -5.71 24.26
CA SER A 128 4.87 -6.14 25.29
C SER A 128 3.44 -5.76 24.92
N PHE A 129 2.54 -6.74 24.95
CA PHE A 129 1.12 -6.53 24.70
C PHE A 129 0.32 -6.29 25.99
N VAL A 130 -0.54 -5.27 25.97
CA VAL A 130 -1.52 -4.99 27.00
C VAL A 130 -2.91 -5.39 26.49
N ALA A 131 -3.65 -6.18 27.25
CA ALA A 131 -5.02 -6.53 26.92
C ALA A 131 -5.95 -5.30 27.06
N LYS A 132 -6.63 -4.91 25.98
CA LYS A 132 -7.65 -3.85 25.97
C LYS A 132 -9.05 -4.44 26.09
N SER A 133 -9.26 -5.64 25.56
CA SER A 133 -10.48 -6.44 25.72
C SER A 133 -10.14 -7.93 25.61
N PRO A 134 -11.08 -8.87 25.90
CA PRO A 134 -10.80 -10.31 25.88
C PRO A 134 -10.18 -10.84 24.57
N ASN A 135 -10.47 -10.18 23.45
CA ASN A 135 -10.01 -10.56 22.12
C ASN A 135 -9.15 -9.48 21.45
N HIS A 136 -8.72 -8.45 22.18
CA HIS A 136 -7.95 -7.35 21.62
C HIS A 136 -6.81 -6.95 22.55
N PHE A 137 -5.60 -7.02 22.01
CA PHE A 137 -4.37 -6.63 22.67
C PHE A 137 -3.69 -5.50 21.89
N LEU A 138 -3.00 -4.63 22.61
CA LEU A 138 -2.28 -3.50 22.05
C LEU A 138 -0.84 -3.53 22.54
N ALA A 139 0.12 -3.49 21.63
CA ALA A 139 1.50 -3.15 21.93
C ALA A 139 1.81 -1.77 21.36
N ILE A 140 2.59 -0.99 22.11
CA ILE A 140 3.04 0.33 21.71
C ILE A 140 4.55 0.27 21.54
N GLY A 141 5.04 0.78 20.42
CA GLY A 141 6.47 0.91 20.16
C GLY A 141 6.79 2.28 19.54
N PRO A 142 8.07 2.64 19.46
CA PRO A 142 8.47 3.85 18.73
C PRO A 142 8.06 3.77 17.25
N ALA A 143 7.88 4.90 16.56
CA ALA A 143 7.67 4.84 15.10
C ALA A 143 9.01 4.71 14.33
N PRO A 144 9.03 4.02 13.18
CA PRO A 144 10.15 4.05 12.24
C PRO A 144 10.46 5.49 11.80
N PRO A 145 11.74 5.89 11.83
CA PRO A 145 12.20 7.15 11.25
C PRO A 145 11.69 7.33 9.82
N VAL A 146 11.48 8.59 9.42
CA VAL A 146 10.97 8.93 8.08
C VAL A 146 11.79 8.26 6.99
N GLY A 147 11.12 7.58 6.06
CA GLY A 147 11.76 6.88 4.95
C GLY A 147 12.37 5.52 5.30
N THR A 148 12.23 5.05 6.54
CA THR A 148 12.68 3.71 6.94
C THR A 148 11.52 2.72 7.04
N THR A 149 11.87 1.44 6.98
CA THR A 149 10.92 0.33 7.15
C THR A 149 11.37 -0.54 8.31
N TRP A 150 10.44 -0.88 9.19
CA TRP A 150 10.68 -1.83 10.26
C TRP A 150 10.04 -3.17 9.95
N LYS A 151 10.72 -4.23 10.39
CA LYS A 151 10.20 -5.60 10.34
C LYS A 151 9.78 -5.99 11.75
N ILE A 152 8.50 -6.25 11.93
CA ILE A 152 7.92 -6.75 13.17
C ILE A 152 7.66 -8.24 12.97
N MET A 153 8.33 -9.09 13.73
CA MET A 153 8.04 -10.52 13.74
C MET A 153 6.92 -10.77 14.73
N THR A 154 5.86 -11.43 14.29
CA THR A 154 4.67 -11.71 15.11
C THR A 154 4.49 -13.21 15.32
N SER A 155 4.02 -13.62 16.49
CA SER A 155 3.79 -15.02 16.84
C SER A 155 2.68 -15.13 17.89
N ALA A 156 2.25 -16.36 18.19
CA ALA A 156 1.40 -16.66 19.33
C ALA A 156 2.20 -17.42 20.39
N SER A 157 1.86 -17.27 21.67
CA SER A 157 2.52 -17.98 22.78
C SER A 157 2.44 -19.51 22.65
N THR A 158 1.38 -20.03 22.06
CA THR A 158 1.20 -21.48 21.83
C THR A 158 2.06 -22.03 20.70
N THR A 159 2.56 -21.15 19.83
CA THR A 159 3.28 -21.51 18.60
C THR A 159 4.53 -20.64 18.46
N SER A 160 5.22 -20.36 19.58
CA SER A 160 6.36 -19.42 19.67
C SER A 160 7.57 -19.75 18.78
N GLY A 161 7.55 -20.90 18.09
CA GLY A 161 8.52 -21.25 17.05
C GLY A 161 8.15 -20.83 15.63
N ARG A 162 6.97 -20.27 15.41
CA ARG A 162 6.50 -19.82 14.10
C ARG A 162 6.32 -18.31 14.13
N TRP A 163 7.33 -17.60 13.65
CA TRP A 163 7.30 -16.16 13.53
C TRP A 163 6.90 -15.76 12.10
N GLU A 164 5.98 -14.82 12.00
CA GLU A 164 5.52 -14.29 10.72
C GLU A 164 5.87 -12.80 10.63
N PRO A 165 6.57 -12.37 9.55
CA PRO A 165 6.93 -10.97 9.39
C PRO A 165 5.70 -10.12 9.12
N LEU A 166 5.74 -8.90 9.65
CA LEU A 166 4.82 -7.81 9.42
C LEU A 166 5.66 -6.56 9.15
N VAL A 167 5.39 -5.87 8.05
CA VAL A 167 6.22 -4.75 7.62
C VAL A 167 5.54 -3.45 8.01
N ALA A 168 6.21 -2.65 8.82
CA ALA A 168 5.77 -1.32 9.22
C ALA A 168 6.62 -0.28 8.47
N SER A 169 6.08 0.31 7.42
CA SER A 169 6.74 1.44 6.72
C SER A 169 6.41 2.74 7.44
N SER A 170 7.38 3.64 7.56
CA SER A 170 7.13 4.96 8.11
C SER A 170 5.98 5.65 7.37
N PRO A 171 4.99 6.23 8.09
CA PRO A 171 3.92 6.97 7.47
C PRO A 171 4.53 8.22 6.80
N GLN A 172 4.69 8.16 5.49
CA GLN A 172 5.05 9.32 4.69
C GLN A 172 3.78 10.09 4.37
N VAL A 173 3.76 11.39 4.68
CA VAL A 173 2.69 12.29 4.26
C VAL A 173 2.67 12.30 2.73
N ASP A 174 1.50 12.11 2.11
CA ASP A 174 1.35 12.08 0.64
C ASP A 174 1.88 13.36 -0.03
N GLU A 175 1.95 14.48 0.69
CA GLU A 175 2.53 15.76 0.25
C GLU A 175 4.06 15.70 0.00
N GLN A 176 4.76 14.68 0.54
CA GLN A 176 6.18 14.45 0.29
C GLN A 176 6.44 13.52 -0.91
N ARG A 177 5.40 13.00 -1.56
CA ARG A 177 5.53 12.24 -2.80
C ARG A 177 5.65 13.18 -3.99
N VAL A 178 6.88 13.54 -4.33
CA VAL A 178 7.20 13.97 -5.69
C VAL A 178 7.54 12.71 -6.47
N ASP A 179 6.69 12.33 -7.44
CA ASP A 179 7.00 11.28 -8.40
C ASP A 179 8.35 11.63 -9.07
N PRO A 180 9.41 10.80 -8.93
CA PRO A 180 10.74 11.13 -9.45
C PRO A 180 10.76 11.27 -10.98
N GLN A 181 9.78 10.73 -11.70
CA GLN A 181 9.64 10.93 -13.15
C GLN A 181 8.91 12.24 -13.51
N ARG A 182 8.14 12.81 -12.59
CA ARG A 182 7.47 14.13 -12.72
C ARG A 182 8.11 15.22 -11.87
N GLY A 183 9.19 14.89 -11.16
CA GLY A 183 9.87 15.80 -10.27
C GLY A 183 10.52 16.94 -11.04
N ILE A 184 10.38 18.14 -10.48
CA ILE A 184 11.10 19.31 -10.97
C ILE A 184 12.60 19.00 -10.90
N ASN A 185 13.30 19.18 -12.02
CA ASN A 185 14.74 18.98 -12.10
C ASN A 185 15.46 20.08 -11.31
N LEU A 186 15.74 19.79 -10.03
CA LEU A 186 16.35 20.72 -9.07
C LEU A 186 17.67 21.32 -9.55
N PRO A 187 18.59 20.57 -10.21
CA PRO A 187 19.76 21.15 -10.86
C PRO A 187 19.42 22.28 -11.85
N ILE A 188 18.51 22.02 -12.79
CA ILE A 188 18.11 23.00 -13.81
C ILE A 188 17.44 24.22 -13.16
N LEU A 189 16.61 24.00 -12.14
CA LEU A 189 15.93 25.08 -11.45
C LEU A 189 16.91 25.94 -10.65
N SER A 190 17.90 25.33 -9.99
CA SER A 190 18.96 26.04 -9.27
C SER A 190 19.82 26.90 -10.21
N GLU A 191 20.18 26.36 -11.37
CA GLU A 191 20.98 27.07 -12.38
C GLU A 191 20.21 28.26 -12.97
N SER A 192 18.91 28.08 -13.25
CA SER A 192 18.06 29.13 -13.81
C SER A 192 17.71 30.26 -12.84
N THR A 193 17.63 29.97 -11.55
CA THR A 193 17.25 30.92 -10.49
C THR A 193 18.46 31.52 -9.76
N GLY A 194 19.67 31.03 -10.02
CA GLY A 194 20.88 31.38 -9.26
C GLY A 194 20.92 30.77 -7.86
N GLY A 195 20.02 29.83 -7.55
CA GLY A 195 19.99 29.08 -6.31
C GLY A 195 21.07 28.01 -6.23
N GLN A 196 21.26 27.43 -5.04
CA GLN A 196 22.12 26.26 -4.83
C GLN A 196 21.28 25.08 -4.35
N VAL A 197 21.51 23.90 -4.92
CA VAL A 197 20.97 22.65 -4.38
C VAL A 197 21.87 22.20 -3.24
N LEU A 198 21.35 22.23 -2.02
CA LEU A 198 22.04 21.66 -0.85
C LEU A 198 21.67 20.18 -0.74
N ALA A 199 22.64 19.31 -0.97
CA ALA A 199 22.51 17.90 -0.63
C ALA A 199 22.87 17.74 0.86
N PHE A 200 21.94 17.21 1.65
CA PHE A 200 22.19 16.98 3.07
C PHE A 200 23.16 15.82 3.25
N ASN A 201 24.40 16.12 3.64
CA ASN A 201 25.48 15.16 3.89
C ASN A 201 25.90 15.11 5.38
N GLY A 202 24.99 15.49 6.29
CA GLY A 202 25.17 15.38 7.74
C GLY A 202 25.70 16.64 8.44
N ASN A 203 26.22 17.61 7.69
CA ASN A 203 26.65 18.92 8.22
C ASN A 203 25.86 20.05 7.55
N TRP A 204 25.38 21.01 8.36
CA TRP A 204 24.76 22.22 7.84
C TRP A 204 25.85 23.17 7.32
N SER A 205 26.11 23.15 6.00
CA SER A 205 26.97 24.15 5.37
C SER A 205 26.17 25.41 5.02
N VAL A 206 26.67 26.58 5.41
CA VAL A 206 26.12 27.87 4.98
C VAL A 206 26.39 28.04 3.48
N ALA A 207 25.33 28.09 2.67
CA ALA A 207 25.42 28.30 1.23
C ALA A 207 25.98 29.70 0.91
N THR A 208 27.00 29.78 0.06
CA THR A 208 27.51 31.06 -0.44
C THR A 208 26.57 31.58 -1.52
N VAL A 209 25.90 32.71 -1.30
CA VAL A 209 24.93 33.27 -2.27
C VAL A 209 25.65 33.62 -3.57
N LYS A 210 25.26 32.98 -4.69
CA LYS A 210 25.70 33.37 -6.03
C LYS A 210 24.84 34.53 -6.52
N THR A 211 25.42 35.72 -6.61
CA THR A 211 24.78 36.91 -7.17
C THR A 211 24.87 36.88 -8.69
N GLY A 212 23.87 36.29 -9.34
CA GLY A 212 23.79 36.24 -10.82
C GLY A 212 22.51 35.62 -11.40
N GLY A 213 21.48 35.36 -10.57
CA GLY A 213 20.24 34.76 -11.02
C GLY A 213 19.45 35.67 -11.97
N ARG A 214 18.85 35.10 -13.02
CA ARG A 214 17.94 35.84 -13.90
C ARG A 214 16.72 36.28 -13.10
N HIS A 215 16.44 37.58 -13.07
CA HIS A 215 15.21 38.09 -12.47
C HIS A 215 14.00 37.59 -13.29
N MET A 216 13.29 36.60 -12.76
CA MET A 216 12.02 36.18 -13.34
C MET A 216 10.94 37.16 -12.89
N LEU A 217 10.46 37.97 -13.83
CA LEU A 217 9.33 38.85 -13.59
C LEU A 217 8.05 38.00 -13.52
N SER A 218 7.34 38.09 -12.39
CA SER A 218 6.04 37.43 -12.25
C SER A 218 5.04 38.07 -13.22
N LEU A 219 4.63 37.33 -14.25
CA LEU A 219 3.56 37.72 -15.17
C LEU A 219 2.17 37.62 -14.53
N ALA A 220 2.06 37.08 -13.31
CA ALA A 220 0.79 36.86 -12.63
C ALA A 220 -0.01 38.16 -12.49
N SER A 221 0.64 39.26 -12.07
CA SER A 221 -0.03 40.56 -11.91
C SER A 221 -0.63 41.08 -13.23
N TRP A 222 0.07 40.84 -14.35
CA TRP A 222 -0.39 41.23 -15.68
C TRP A 222 -1.53 40.34 -16.18
N LEU A 223 -1.47 39.04 -15.91
CA LEU A 223 -2.54 38.10 -16.25
C LEU A 223 -3.81 38.39 -15.44
N PHE A 224 -3.70 38.74 -14.16
CA PHE A 224 -4.84 39.18 -13.34
C PHE A 224 -5.44 40.48 -13.86
N ALA A 225 -4.62 41.45 -14.26
CA ALA A 225 -5.10 42.68 -14.88
C ALA A 225 -5.84 42.41 -16.21
N ALA A 226 -5.30 41.52 -17.05
CA ALA A 226 -5.94 41.12 -18.30
C ALA A 226 -7.28 40.39 -18.05
N ALA A 227 -7.32 39.47 -17.09
CA ALA A 227 -8.54 38.77 -16.70
C ALA A 227 -9.62 39.74 -16.20
N LEU A 228 -9.24 40.73 -15.38
CA LEU A 228 -10.16 41.78 -14.93
C LEU A 228 -10.70 42.61 -16.09
N ALA A 229 -9.84 42.98 -17.05
CA ALA A 229 -10.27 43.72 -18.24
C ALA A 229 -11.29 42.93 -19.07
N PHE A 230 -11.04 41.63 -19.32
CA PHE A 230 -11.98 40.78 -20.04
C PHE A 230 -13.32 40.64 -19.32
N PHE A 231 -13.30 40.48 -18.00
CA PHE A 231 -14.51 40.41 -17.19
C PHE A 231 -15.36 41.69 -17.30
N LEU A 232 -14.73 42.87 -17.27
CA LEU A 232 -15.46 44.13 -17.44
C LEU A 232 -16.02 44.28 -18.85
N VAL A 233 -15.27 43.89 -19.88
CA VAL A 233 -15.75 43.87 -21.27
C VAL A 233 -16.95 42.95 -21.41
N GLU A 234 -16.92 41.76 -20.80
CA GLU A 234 -18.03 40.82 -20.80
C GLU A 234 -19.29 41.42 -20.17
N ILE A 235 -19.16 42.07 -19.01
CA ILE A 235 -20.29 42.73 -18.34
C ILE A 235 -20.89 43.81 -19.23
N VAL A 236 -20.05 44.67 -19.83
CA VAL A 236 -20.52 45.75 -20.72
C VAL A 236 -21.22 45.16 -21.93
N TRP A 237 -20.68 44.09 -22.52
CA TRP A 237 -21.28 43.43 -23.67
C TRP A 237 -22.63 42.80 -23.34
N ARG A 238 -22.74 42.07 -22.22
CA ARG A 238 -23.99 41.47 -21.73
C ARG A 238 -25.04 42.50 -21.34
N ARG A 239 -24.64 43.72 -20.97
CA ARG A 239 -25.56 44.81 -20.60
C ARG A 239 -25.98 45.69 -21.77
N ARG A 240 -25.53 45.42 -23.01
CA ARG A 240 -26.05 46.14 -24.18
C ARG A 240 -27.48 45.67 -24.47
N PRO A 241 -28.45 46.59 -24.59
CA PRO A 241 -29.82 46.21 -24.92
C PRO A 241 -29.81 45.57 -26.32
N ALA A 242 -30.32 44.33 -26.40
CA ALA A 242 -30.53 43.66 -27.67
C ALA A 242 -31.46 44.55 -28.53
N LYS A 243 -31.00 44.98 -29.70
CA LYS A 243 -31.84 45.68 -30.65
C LYS A 243 -33.01 44.75 -31.00
N GLN A 244 -34.21 45.09 -30.55
CA GLN A 244 -35.43 44.41 -30.98
C GLN A 244 -35.50 44.49 -32.51
N ILE A 245 -35.38 43.35 -33.16
CA ILE A 245 -35.62 43.21 -34.59
C ILE A 245 -37.13 43.41 -34.75
N LYS A 246 -37.54 44.56 -35.30
CA LYS A 246 -38.93 44.79 -35.71
C LYS A 246 -39.26 43.80 -36.83
N THR A 247 -40.05 42.79 -36.51
CA THR A 247 -40.73 41.96 -37.51
C THR A 247 -41.70 42.85 -38.30
N PRO A 248 -41.63 42.90 -39.63
CA PRO A 248 -42.60 43.65 -40.43
C PRO A 248 -43.95 42.95 -40.39
N ASN A 249 -44.98 43.68 -39.97
CA ASN A 249 -46.38 43.23 -40.03
C ASN A 249 -46.80 43.05 -41.49
N HIS A 250 -47.18 41.83 -41.86
CA HIS A 250 -47.82 41.52 -43.13
C HIS A 250 -49.29 41.95 -43.03
N THR A 251 -49.64 43.11 -43.58
CA THR A 251 -51.03 43.51 -43.83
C THR A 251 -51.49 42.95 -45.17
N SER A 252 -52.43 42.01 -45.15
CA SER A 252 -53.14 41.56 -46.35
C SER A 252 -54.19 42.61 -46.76
N PRO A 253 -54.34 42.94 -48.05
CA PRO A 253 -55.38 43.85 -48.51
C PRO A 253 -56.73 43.14 -48.60
N VAL A 254 -57.76 43.80 -48.06
CA VAL A 254 -59.17 43.49 -48.28
C VAL A 254 -59.50 43.80 -49.74
N THR A 255 -60.03 42.83 -50.48
CA THR A 255 -60.64 43.05 -51.80
C THR A 255 -62.16 42.98 -51.63
N GLN A 256 -62.83 43.94 -52.27
CA GLN A 256 -64.28 44.14 -52.33
C GLN A 256 -65.03 42.96 -52.96
#